data_AF-A0A0C3NPY8-F1
#
_entry.id   AF-A0A0C3NPY8-F1
#
_cell.length_a   1.000
_cell.length_b   1.000
_cell.length_c   1.000
_cell.angle_alpha   90.00
_cell.angle_beta   90.00
_cell.angle_gamma   90.00
#
_symmetry.space_group_name_H-M   'P 1'
#
loop_
_entity.id
_entity.type
_entity.pdbx_description
1 polymer ?
#
loop_
_entity_poly.entity_id
_entity_poly.type
_entity_poly.pdbx_seq_one_letter_code
_entity_poly.pdbx_strand_id
1 'polypeptide(L)'
;KLKIGAPSDFDGDQKNTMSWLFSVQTYLMVNEEVYDSDTKKVVYALSYMKKGVACSWAATFQKMSLEKNPPSFGTFANFIKDFKASFTSPNSTGTAITKLDTMKQKESVEQYIMDFQTAAADSTITEDVTLIKFFSQGLKPFVANHIHMMDTTPTKINDWYMKINELSGKKEKRTFYPKNNLSEEKDPNTMDVDGVRLSREERDQHIKEGRCFSCRNKG
;
A
#
# COMPACT_ATOMS: atom_id res chain seq x y z
N LYS A 1 2.14 -32.05 14.68
CA LYS A 1 1.26 -31.78 13.51
C LYS A 1 0.82 -30.33 13.57
N LEU A 2 1.15 -29.54 12.56
CA LEU A 2 0.70 -28.15 12.42
C LEU A 2 -0.82 -28.15 12.19
N LYS A 3 -1.59 -27.43 13.02
CA LYS A 3 -3.04 -27.26 12.82
C LYS A 3 -3.28 -25.85 12.29
N ILE A 4 -3.49 -25.74 10.98
CA ILE A 4 -4.00 -24.53 10.34
C ILE A 4 -5.54 -24.54 10.40
N GLY A 5 -6.13 -23.36 10.56
CA GLY A 5 -7.59 -23.22 10.53
C GLY A 5 -8.17 -23.67 9.20
N ALA A 6 -9.28 -24.40 9.23
CA ALA A 6 -10.01 -24.75 8.01
C ALA A 6 -10.59 -23.49 7.34
N PRO A 7 -10.78 -23.50 6.01
CA PRO A 7 -11.47 -22.43 5.30
C PRO A 7 -12.87 -22.18 5.88
N SER A 8 -13.34 -20.94 5.81
CA SER A 8 -14.76 -20.64 6.05
C SER A 8 -15.62 -21.15 4.89
N ASP A 9 -16.93 -21.25 5.10
CA ASP A 9 -17.84 -21.49 3.99
C ASP A 9 -17.81 -20.32 3.00
N PHE A 10 -17.90 -20.62 1.70
CA PHE A 10 -18.03 -19.65 0.62
C PHE A 10 -19.46 -19.59 0.12
N ASP A 11 -19.96 -18.36 -0.06
CA ASP A 11 -21.32 -18.05 -0.48
C ASP A 11 -21.41 -17.58 -1.94
N GLY A 12 -20.27 -17.28 -2.57
CA GLY A 12 -20.19 -16.72 -3.92
C GLY A 12 -19.87 -15.23 -3.98
N ASP A 13 -19.57 -14.57 -2.84
CA ASP A 13 -19.19 -13.16 -2.84
C ASP A 13 -17.87 -12.91 -3.61
N GLN A 14 -17.97 -12.10 -4.67
CA GLN A 14 -16.85 -11.71 -5.50
C GLN A 14 -15.73 -11.03 -4.71
N LYS A 15 -16.07 -10.26 -3.66
CA LYS A 15 -15.09 -9.56 -2.81
C LYS A 15 -14.19 -10.53 -2.05
N ASN A 16 -14.74 -11.68 -1.67
CA ASN A 16 -14.06 -12.66 -0.84
C ASN A 16 -13.51 -13.86 -1.64
N THR A 17 -13.80 -13.92 -2.94
CA THR A 17 -13.50 -15.07 -3.82
C THR A 17 -12.03 -15.48 -3.79
N MET A 18 -11.11 -14.53 -3.99
CA MET A 18 -9.67 -14.82 -4.03
C MET A 18 -9.11 -15.15 -2.64
N SER A 19 -9.54 -14.43 -1.61
CA SER A 19 -9.15 -14.71 -0.22
C SER A 19 -9.56 -16.12 0.20
N TRP A 20 -10.80 -16.50 -0.10
CA TRP A 20 -11.27 -17.85 0.17
C TRP A 20 -10.48 -18.91 -0.61
N LEU A 21 -10.25 -18.70 -1.91
CA LEU A 21 -9.47 -19.63 -2.72
C LEU A 21 -8.05 -19.84 -2.16
N PHE A 22 -7.38 -18.77 -1.74
CA PHE A 22 -6.05 -18.86 -1.12
C PHE A 22 -6.08 -19.61 0.22
N SER A 23 -7.13 -19.44 1.02
CA SER A 23 -7.30 -20.20 2.26
C SER A 23 -7.41 -21.71 1.99
N VAL A 24 -8.16 -22.10 0.95
CA VAL A 24 -8.29 -23.50 0.51
C VAL A 24 -6.95 -24.04 0.03
N GLN A 25 -6.25 -23.32 -0.86
CA GLN A 25 -4.96 -23.76 -1.39
C GLN A 25 -3.89 -23.90 -0.30
N THR A 26 -3.85 -22.97 0.64
CA THR A 26 -2.93 -23.02 1.79
C THR A 26 -3.21 -24.23 2.67
N TYR A 27 -4.49 -24.50 2.97
CA TYR A 27 -4.87 -25.68 3.74
C TYR A 27 -4.46 -26.97 3.03
N LEU A 28 -4.72 -27.07 1.73
CA LEU A 28 -4.36 -28.25 0.93
C LEU A 28 -2.85 -28.46 0.85
N MET A 29 -2.06 -27.38 0.74
CA MET A 29 -0.60 -27.43 0.73
C MET A 29 -0.05 -28.00 2.05
N VAL A 30 -0.58 -27.55 3.19
CA VAL A 30 -0.10 -28.00 4.51
C VAL A 30 -0.58 -29.42 4.84
N ASN A 31 -1.68 -29.87 4.23
CA ASN A 31 -2.25 -31.21 4.44
C ASN A 31 -2.08 -32.12 3.22
N GLU A 32 -0.99 -31.95 2.46
CA GLU A 32 -0.76 -32.66 1.20
C GLU A 32 -0.77 -34.19 1.34
N GLU A 33 -0.32 -34.72 2.49
CA GLU A 33 -0.35 -36.16 2.78
C GLU A 33 -1.80 -36.72 2.81
N VAL A 34 -2.77 -35.89 3.17
CA VAL A 34 -4.20 -36.27 3.21
C VAL A 34 -4.85 -36.03 1.86
N TYR A 35 -4.58 -34.87 1.26
CA TYR A 35 -5.14 -34.42 -0.01
C TYR A 35 -4.15 -34.59 -1.17
N ASP A 36 -3.66 -35.83 -1.32
CA ASP A 36 -2.62 -36.25 -2.27
C ASP A 36 -3.08 -36.32 -3.75
N SER A 37 -4.37 -36.14 -4.03
CA SER A 37 -4.94 -36.27 -5.38
C SER A 37 -5.82 -35.09 -5.76
N ASP A 38 -5.91 -34.83 -7.07
CA ASP A 38 -6.77 -33.77 -7.60
C ASP A 38 -8.23 -33.94 -7.18
N THR A 39 -8.75 -35.17 -7.20
CA THR A 39 -10.13 -35.44 -6.78
C THR A 39 -10.34 -35.07 -5.32
N LYS A 40 -9.41 -35.43 -4.41
CA LYS A 40 -9.52 -35.07 -2.99
C LYS A 40 -9.49 -33.55 -2.80
N LYS A 41 -8.62 -32.84 -3.54
CA LYS A 41 -8.51 -31.37 -3.49
C LYS A 41 -9.80 -30.68 -3.97
N VAL A 42 -10.36 -31.15 -5.09
CA VAL A 42 -11.61 -30.60 -5.65
C VAL A 42 -12.79 -30.86 -4.71
N VAL A 43 -12.96 -32.10 -4.24
CA VAL A 43 -14.04 -32.45 -3.31
C VAL A 43 -13.92 -31.67 -2.00
N TYR A 44 -12.70 -31.47 -1.49
CA TYR A 44 -12.45 -30.64 -0.31
C TYR A 44 -12.94 -29.20 -0.53
N ALA A 45 -12.54 -28.54 -1.63
CA ALA A 45 -12.98 -27.19 -1.94
C ALA A 45 -14.51 -27.08 -2.05
N LEU A 46 -15.13 -28.02 -2.78
CA LEU A 46 -16.60 -28.09 -2.94
C LEU A 46 -17.33 -28.26 -1.59
N SER A 47 -16.72 -28.94 -0.62
CA SER A 47 -17.32 -29.17 0.69
C SER A 47 -17.50 -27.90 1.53
N TYR A 48 -16.84 -26.79 1.17
CA TYR A 48 -17.00 -25.48 1.82
C TYR A 48 -17.88 -24.52 1.01
N MET A 49 -18.36 -24.91 -0.17
CA MET A 49 -19.27 -24.11 -0.99
C MET A 49 -20.73 -24.44 -0.63
N LYS A 50 -21.13 -24.11 0.60
CA LYS A 50 -22.42 -24.54 1.19
C LYS A 50 -23.49 -23.44 1.24
N LYS A 51 -23.14 -22.21 0.87
CA LYS A 51 -24.00 -21.03 1.03
C LYS A 51 -24.21 -20.32 -0.30
N GLY A 52 -25.24 -19.48 -0.35
CA GLY A 52 -25.51 -18.58 -1.47
C GLY A 52 -25.50 -19.25 -2.84
N VAL A 53 -25.02 -18.51 -3.84
CA VAL A 53 -24.91 -18.98 -5.23
C VAL A 53 -23.82 -20.04 -5.40
N ALA A 54 -22.80 -20.03 -4.52
CA ALA A 54 -21.74 -21.04 -4.53
C ALA A 54 -22.27 -22.46 -4.28
N CYS A 55 -23.31 -22.61 -3.45
CA CYS A 55 -23.95 -23.91 -3.19
C CYS A 55 -24.52 -24.56 -4.47
N SER A 56 -25.30 -23.79 -5.24
CA SER A 56 -25.88 -24.27 -6.51
C SER A 56 -24.82 -24.60 -7.55
N TRP A 57 -23.76 -23.78 -7.63
CA TRP A 57 -22.63 -24.03 -8.52
C TRP A 57 -21.89 -25.32 -8.13
N ALA A 58 -21.63 -25.53 -6.85
CA ALA A 58 -20.96 -26.73 -6.35
C ALA A 58 -21.79 -27.99 -6.60
N ALA A 59 -23.09 -27.95 -6.37
CA ALA A 59 -24.00 -29.04 -6.68
C ALA A 59 -24.00 -29.39 -8.18
N THR A 60 -24.00 -28.37 -9.05
CA THR A 60 -23.91 -28.55 -10.50
C THR A 60 -22.58 -29.18 -10.92
N PHE A 61 -21.47 -28.69 -10.36
CA PHE A 61 -20.13 -29.24 -10.63
C PHE A 61 -20.04 -30.71 -10.20
N GLN A 62 -20.56 -31.04 -9.01
CA GLN A 62 -20.60 -32.42 -8.51
C GLN A 62 -21.43 -33.32 -9.42
N LYS A 63 -22.65 -32.89 -9.79
CA LYS A 63 -23.52 -33.64 -10.71
C LYS A 63 -22.80 -33.95 -12.02
N MET A 64 -22.26 -32.92 -12.68
CA MET A 64 -21.54 -33.05 -13.95
C MET A 64 -20.28 -33.92 -13.84
N SER A 65 -19.64 -33.98 -12.68
CA SER A 65 -18.45 -34.80 -12.45
C SER A 65 -18.79 -36.27 -12.18
N LEU A 66 -19.87 -36.52 -11.44
CA LEU A 66 -20.31 -37.86 -11.05
C LEU A 66 -21.08 -38.59 -12.16
N GLU A 67 -21.76 -37.86 -13.04
CA GLU A 67 -22.48 -38.44 -14.19
C GLU A 67 -21.57 -38.81 -15.38
N LYS A 68 -20.28 -38.48 -15.33
CA LYS A 68 -19.28 -38.95 -16.32
C LYS A 68 -19.05 -40.46 -16.19
N ASN A 69 -18.61 -41.08 -17.29
CA ASN A 69 -18.23 -42.50 -17.30
C ASN A 69 -16.78 -42.68 -17.81
N PRO A 70 -15.79 -42.96 -16.94
CA PRO A 70 -15.92 -43.07 -15.48
C PRO A 70 -16.12 -41.70 -14.80
N PRO A 71 -16.66 -41.66 -13.56
CA PRO A 71 -16.79 -40.42 -12.78
C PRO A 71 -15.44 -39.71 -12.62
N SER A 72 -15.44 -38.39 -12.83
CA SER A 72 -14.20 -37.60 -12.75
C SER A 72 -14.46 -36.13 -12.44
N PHE A 73 -13.82 -35.67 -11.36
CA PHE A 73 -13.76 -34.27 -10.96
C PHE A 73 -12.71 -33.45 -11.74
N GLY A 74 -11.94 -34.09 -12.63
CA GLY A 74 -10.85 -33.46 -13.36
C GLY A 74 -9.65 -33.09 -12.47
N THR A 75 -8.85 -32.13 -12.93
CA THR A 75 -7.68 -31.63 -12.20
C THR A 75 -8.06 -30.45 -11.30
N PHE A 76 -7.31 -30.26 -10.21
CA PHE A 76 -7.53 -29.10 -9.34
C PHE A 76 -7.24 -27.77 -10.07
N ALA A 77 -6.32 -27.78 -11.04
CA ALA A 77 -6.04 -26.63 -11.88
C ALA A 77 -7.26 -26.21 -12.74
N ASN A 78 -7.96 -27.18 -13.35
CA ASN A 78 -9.16 -26.89 -14.12
C ASN A 78 -10.30 -26.40 -13.21
N PHE A 79 -10.46 -26.99 -12.03
CA PHE A 79 -11.40 -26.50 -11.03
C PHE A 79 -11.13 -25.03 -10.66
N ILE A 80 -9.87 -24.66 -10.37
CA ILE A 80 -9.49 -23.27 -10.06
C ILE A 80 -9.86 -22.33 -11.21
N LYS A 81 -9.61 -22.75 -12.46
CA LYS A 81 -9.95 -21.98 -13.65
C LYS A 81 -11.45 -21.73 -13.74
N ASP A 82 -12.27 -22.77 -13.63
CA ASP A 82 -13.73 -22.68 -13.71
C ASP A 82 -14.32 -21.88 -12.54
N PHE A 83 -13.75 -22.06 -11.34
CA PHE A 83 -14.09 -21.30 -10.14
C PHE A 83 -13.83 -19.80 -10.36
N LYS A 84 -12.61 -19.44 -10.80
CA LYS A 84 -12.27 -18.04 -11.09
C LYS A 84 -13.19 -17.46 -12.16
N ALA A 85 -13.43 -18.19 -13.25
CA ALA A 85 -14.33 -17.74 -14.31
C ALA A 85 -15.77 -17.48 -13.81
N SER A 86 -16.21 -18.22 -12.79
CA SER A 86 -17.58 -18.11 -12.25
C SER A 86 -17.73 -17.02 -11.19
N PHE A 87 -16.70 -16.79 -10.37
CA PHE A 87 -16.80 -15.94 -9.18
C PHE A 87 -15.91 -14.70 -9.19
N THR A 88 -15.05 -14.53 -10.20
CA THR A 88 -14.31 -13.27 -10.41
C THR A 88 -14.94 -12.46 -11.52
N SER A 89 -14.90 -11.13 -11.41
CA SER A 89 -15.41 -10.27 -12.47
C SER A 89 -14.40 -10.23 -13.63
N PRO A 90 -14.85 -10.35 -14.90
CA PRO A 90 -13.98 -10.17 -16.08
C PRO A 90 -13.30 -8.78 -16.08
N ASN A 91 -13.95 -7.81 -15.45
CA ASN A 91 -13.45 -6.45 -15.34
C ASN A 91 -12.50 -6.24 -14.15
N SER A 92 -12.17 -7.27 -13.36
CA SER A 92 -11.27 -7.12 -12.20
C SER A 92 -9.87 -6.64 -12.63
N THR A 93 -9.32 -7.22 -13.70
CA THR A 93 -8.04 -6.79 -14.28
C THR A 93 -8.12 -5.36 -14.83
N GLY A 94 -9.15 -5.03 -15.63
CA GLY A 94 -9.33 -3.67 -16.15
C GLY A 94 -9.55 -2.63 -15.04
N THR A 95 -10.29 -3.01 -13.99
CA THR A 95 -10.52 -2.17 -12.81
C THR A 95 -9.24 -2.01 -12.00
N ALA A 96 -8.42 -3.05 -11.85
CA ALA A 96 -7.14 -2.99 -11.16
C ALA A 96 -6.12 -2.13 -11.93
N ILE A 97 -6.05 -2.24 -13.25
CA ILE A 97 -5.23 -1.35 -14.10
C ILE A 97 -5.71 0.10 -13.98
N THR A 98 -7.03 0.34 -14.09
CA THR A 98 -7.61 1.69 -13.92
C THR A 98 -7.31 2.23 -12.52
N LYS A 99 -7.37 1.37 -11.49
CA LYS A 99 -7.03 1.73 -10.11
C LYS A 99 -5.55 2.09 -10.01
N LEU A 100 -4.63 1.35 -10.62
CA LEU A 100 -3.21 1.69 -10.65
C LEU A 100 -2.94 3.04 -11.32
N ASP A 101 -3.60 3.32 -12.44
CA ASP A 101 -3.43 4.57 -13.19
C ASP A 101 -3.99 5.80 -12.44
N THR A 102 -5.11 5.63 -11.75
CA THR A 102 -5.81 6.72 -11.06
C THR A 102 -5.39 6.92 -9.60
N MET A 103 -4.75 5.93 -8.97
CA MET A 103 -4.38 5.99 -7.55
C MET A 103 -3.36 7.09 -7.28
N LYS A 104 -3.69 7.98 -6.34
CA LYS A 104 -2.80 9.06 -5.88
C LYS A 104 -2.44 8.89 -4.41
N GLN A 105 -1.19 9.20 -4.08
CA GLN A 105 -0.71 9.31 -2.71
C GLN A 105 -1.47 10.44 -2.00
N LYS A 106 -2.18 10.08 -0.92
CA LYS A 106 -2.82 11.04 -0.02
C LYS A 106 -1.84 11.50 1.05
N GLU A 107 -2.04 11.14 2.31
CA GLU A 107 -1.22 11.61 3.42
C GLU A 107 -0.01 10.70 3.66
N SER A 108 -0.25 9.42 3.94
CA SER A 108 0.80 8.42 4.18
C SER A 108 1.33 7.84 2.87
N VAL A 109 2.66 7.83 2.73
CA VAL A 109 3.31 7.12 1.61
C VAL A 109 3.33 5.62 1.81
N GLU A 110 3.38 5.17 3.06
CA GLU A 110 3.35 3.74 3.41
C GLU A 110 1.99 3.13 3.04
N GLN A 111 0.90 3.83 3.37
CA GLN A 111 -0.44 3.40 2.95
C GLN A 111 -0.57 3.37 1.42
N TYR A 112 -0.03 4.38 0.74
CA TYR A 112 -0.02 4.40 -0.71
C TYR A 112 0.75 3.22 -1.32
N ILE A 113 1.92 2.86 -0.75
CA ILE A 113 2.68 1.68 -1.18
C ILE A 113 1.87 0.40 -0.98
N MET A 114 1.23 0.22 0.18
CA MET A 114 0.40 -0.98 0.45
C MET A 114 -0.79 -1.09 -0.50
N ASP A 115 -1.49 0.02 -0.73
CA ASP A 115 -2.65 0.07 -1.64
C ASP A 115 -2.21 -0.24 -3.08
N PHE A 116 -1.06 0.31 -3.51
CA PHE A 116 -0.51 0.09 -4.84
C PHE A 116 -0.06 -1.37 -5.03
N GLN A 117 0.66 -1.95 -4.06
CA GLN A 117 1.06 -3.36 -4.10
C GLN A 117 -0.14 -4.29 -4.22
N THR A 118 -1.22 -4.00 -3.49
CA THR A 118 -2.48 -4.75 -3.58
C THR A 118 -3.07 -4.66 -4.98
N ALA A 119 -3.17 -3.44 -5.53
CA ALA A 119 -3.71 -3.25 -6.88
C ALA A 119 -2.82 -3.86 -7.98
N ALA A 120 -1.50 -3.89 -7.79
CA ALA A 120 -0.55 -4.51 -8.71
C ALA A 120 -0.69 -6.04 -8.71
N ALA A 121 -0.88 -6.66 -7.54
CA ALA A 121 -1.17 -8.09 -7.45
C ALA A 121 -2.48 -8.46 -8.18
N ASP A 122 -3.48 -7.57 -8.15
CA ASP A 122 -4.78 -7.78 -8.80
C ASP A 122 -4.77 -7.49 -10.32
N SER A 123 -3.81 -6.72 -10.85
CA SER A 123 -3.83 -6.21 -12.23
C SER A 123 -3.17 -7.10 -13.28
N THR A 124 -2.56 -8.22 -12.87
CA THR A 124 -1.76 -9.13 -13.72
C THR A 124 -0.54 -8.49 -14.41
N ILE A 125 -0.26 -7.21 -14.17
CA ILE A 125 0.92 -6.51 -14.70
C ILE A 125 2.16 -6.99 -13.92
N THR A 126 3.18 -7.45 -14.66
CA THR A 126 4.44 -7.91 -14.06
C THR A 126 5.64 -7.07 -14.47
N GLU A 127 5.47 -6.21 -15.48
CA GLU A 127 6.53 -5.37 -16.04
C GLU A 127 6.85 -4.20 -15.10
N ASP A 128 8.05 -4.23 -14.51
CA ASP A 128 8.56 -3.18 -13.62
C ASP A 128 8.42 -1.78 -14.23
N VAL A 129 8.71 -1.62 -15.53
CA VAL A 129 8.64 -0.32 -16.23
C VAL A 129 7.21 0.25 -16.19
N THR A 130 6.21 -0.61 -16.39
CA THR A 130 4.79 -0.21 -16.35
C THR A 130 4.36 0.12 -14.93
N LEU A 131 4.76 -0.71 -13.95
CA LEU A 131 4.46 -0.48 -12.54
C LEU A 131 5.11 0.81 -12.02
N ILE A 132 6.38 1.07 -12.36
CA ILE A 132 7.11 2.29 -12.00
C ILE A 132 6.44 3.52 -12.61
N LYS A 133 5.97 3.44 -13.85
CA LYS A 133 5.23 4.55 -14.48
C LYS A 133 3.97 4.88 -13.70
N PHE A 134 3.10 3.91 -13.42
CA PHE A 134 1.87 4.16 -12.66
C PHE A 134 2.16 4.63 -11.23
N PHE A 135 3.13 4.00 -10.57
CA PHE A 135 3.53 4.35 -9.21
C PHE A 135 4.07 5.78 -9.12
N SER A 136 5.01 6.16 -10.00
CA SER A 136 5.59 7.50 -10.00
C SER A 136 4.58 8.60 -10.33
N GLN A 137 3.59 8.32 -11.21
CA GLN A 137 2.49 9.23 -11.53
C GLN A 137 1.51 9.44 -10.36
N GLY A 138 1.41 8.48 -9.45
CA GLY A 138 0.53 8.57 -8.29
C GLY A 138 1.17 9.25 -7.07
N LEU A 139 2.49 9.27 -6.98
CA LEU A 139 3.23 9.90 -5.88
C LEU A 139 3.07 11.43 -5.85
N LYS A 140 3.23 12.02 -4.66
CA LYS A 140 3.37 13.48 -4.53
C LYS A 140 4.64 13.94 -5.28
N PRO A 141 4.59 15.10 -5.97
CA PRO A 141 5.72 15.57 -6.79
C PRO A 141 7.06 15.61 -6.04
N PHE A 142 7.06 16.05 -4.78
CA PHE A 142 8.28 16.07 -3.95
C PHE A 142 8.91 14.67 -3.75
N VAL A 143 8.09 13.62 -3.60
CA VAL A 143 8.58 12.25 -3.39
C VAL A 143 9.10 11.67 -4.69
N ALA A 144 8.34 11.82 -5.79
CA ALA A 144 8.76 11.34 -7.11
C ALA A 144 10.06 12.02 -7.58
N ASN A 145 10.15 13.35 -7.44
CA ASN A 145 11.32 14.11 -7.84
C ASN A 145 12.57 13.70 -7.05
N HIS A 146 12.44 13.39 -5.76
CA HIS A 146 13.57 12.92 -4.99
C HIS A 146 14.20 11.65 -5.58
N ILE A 147 13.39 10.72 -6.07
CA ILE A 147 13.89 9.47 -6.67
C ILE A 147 14.50 9.74 -8.04
N HIS A 148 13.84 10.57 -8.86
CA HIS A 148 14.36 10.95 -10.18
C HIS A 148 15.68 11.74 -10.12
N MET A 149 15.96 12.41 -8.99
CA MET A 149 17.19 13.16 -8.76
C MET A 149 18.32 12.33 -8.14
N MET A 150 18.12 11.02 -7.91
CA MET A 150 19.20 10.13 -7.46
C MET A 150 20.20 9.88 -8.59
N ASP A 151 21.47 9.68 -8.24
CA ASP A 151 22.53 9.34 -9.21
C ASP A 151 22.20 8.07 -10.01
N THR A 152 21.46 7.15 -9.40
CA THR A 152 20.95 5.93 -10.04
C THR A 152 19.45 5.80 -9.81
N THR A 153 18.65 6.09 -10.85
CA THR A 153 17.19 5.85 -10.81
C THR A 153 16.92 4.34 -10.77
N PRO A 154 16.16 3.84 -9.78
CA PRO A 154 15.91 2.42 -9.68
C PRO A 154 15.04 1.90 -10.84
N THR A 155 15.37 0.71 -11.33
CA THR A 155 14.67 0.05 -12.46
C THR A 155 13.71 -1.05 -12.01
N LYS A 156 13.69 -1.36 -10.70
CA LYS A 156 12.77 -2.32 -10.08
C LYS A 156 11.79 -1.62 -9.17
N ILE A 157 10.52 -2.02 -9.23
CA ILE A 157 9.48 -1.39 -8.42
C ILE A 157 9.73 -1.57 -6.90
N ASN A 158 10.32 -2.69 -6.49
CA ASN A 158 10.68 -2.93 -5.09
C ASN A 158 11.75 -1.97 -4.58
N ASP A 159 12.69 -1.57 -5.44
CA ASP A 159 13.72 -0.60 -5.07
C ASP A 159 13.12 0.80 -4.86
N TRP A 160 12.09 1.15 -5.63
CA TRP A 160 11.31 2.37 -5.39
C TRP A 160 10.66 2.38 -4.00
N TYR A 161 10.02 1.27 -3.61
CA TYR A 161 9.40 1.15 -2.28
C TYR A 161 10.43 1.32 -1.15
N MET A 162 11.58 0.65 -1.26
CA MET A 162 12.65 0.74 -0.26
C MET A 162 13.16 2.18 -0.14
N LYS A 163 13.48 2.83 -1.27
CA LYS A 163 14.02 4.19 -1.28
C LYS A 163 13.05 5.21 -0.72
N ILE A 164 11.76 5.08 -0.98
CA ILE A 164 10.74 5.97 -0.42
C ILE A 164 10.61 5.80 1.08
N ASN A 165 10.63 4.56 1.58
CA ASN A 165 10.56 4.31 3.02
C ASN A 165 11.79 4.85 3.76
N GLU A 166 12.98 4.75 3.17
CA GLU A 166 14.19 5.41 3.70
C GLU A 166 14.01 6.93 3.86
N LEU A 167 13.26 7.58 2.95
CA LEU A 167 12.99 9.02 3.02
C LEU A 167 11.99 9.39 4.10
N SER A 168 10.96 8.58 4.29
CA SER A 168 9.96 8.78 5.33
C SER A 168 10.56 8.57 6.73
N GLY A 169 11.35 7.50 6.93
CA GLY A 169 12.01 7.23 8.20
C GLY A 169 13.06 8.29 8.59
N LYS A 170 13.65 8.99 7.61
CA LYS A 170 14.53 10.15 7.86
C LYS A 170 13.77 11.38 8.37
N LYS A 171 12.48 11.53 8.07
CA LYS A 171 11.66 12.65 8.56
C LYS A 171 11.22 12.45 10.01
N GLU A 172 10.88 11.23 10.43
CA GLU A 172 10.52 10.95 11.84
C GLU A 172 11.70 11.10 12.80
N LYS A 173 12.93 10.80 12.35
CA LYS A 173 14.16 11.03 13.14
C LYS A 173 14.58 12.50 13.23
N ARG A 174 13.92 13.41 12.51
CA ARG A 174 13.99 14.84 12.79
C ARG A 174 12.99 15.18 13.91
N THR A 175 13.15 14.52 15.06
CA THR A 175 12.65 15.10 16.31
C THR A 175 13.24 16.49 16.44
N PHE A 176 12.37 17.44 16.76
CA PHE A 176 12.73 18.81 17.07
C PHE A 176 13.75 18.79 18.21
N TYR A 177 15.03 18.90 17.88
CA TYR A 177 16.02 19.34 18.84
C TYR A 177 15.73 20.83 19.06
N PRO A 178 15.28 21.27 20.24
CA PRO A 178 15.38 22.68 20.55
C PRO A 178 16.85 23.05 20.34
N LYS A 179 17.11 24.09 19.55
CA LYS A 179 18.44 24.69 19.47
C LYS A 179 18.82 25.11 20.89
N ASN A 180 19.56 24.27 21.61
CA ASN A 180 20.30 24.73 22.76
C ASN A 180 21.38 25.65 22.18
N ASN A 181 21.24 26.94 22.46
CA ASN A 181 22.26 27.94 22.20
C ASN A 181 23.54 27.50 22.92
N LEU A 182 24.42 26.82 22.18
CA LEU A 182 25.83 26.85 22.49
C LEU A 182 26.23 28.32 22.38
N SER A 183 26.73 28.86 23.49
CA SER A 183 27.33 30.19 23.54
C SER A 183 28.52 30.22 22.58
N GLU A 184 28.27 30.57 21.33
CA GLU A 184 29.30 31.08 20.44
C GLU A 184 29.75 32.42 21.01
N GLU A 185 31.05 32.55 21.29
CA GLU A 185 31.69 33.84 21.53
C GLU A 185 31.33 34.77 20.37
N LYS A 186 30.44 35.73 20.64
CA LYS A 186 30.02 36.73 19.66
C LYS A 186 31.24 37.57 19.29
N ASP A 187 31.59 37.55 18.01
CA ASP A 187 32.56 38.46 17.40
C ASP A 187 32.17 39.92 17.74
N PRO A 188 33.07 40.71 18.37
CA PRO A 188 32.80 42.08 18.79
C PRO A 188 32.51 43.04 17.62
N ASN A 189 32.71 42.64 16.36
CA ASN A 189 32.42 43.45 15.18
C ASN A 189 31.14 43.04 14.44
N THR A 190 30.33 42.12 14.96
CA THR A 190 29.03 41.78 14.34
C THR A 190 27.96 42.80 14.75
N MET A 191 27.27 43.39 13.78
CA MET A 191 26.15 44.32 14.02
C MET A 191 24.92 43.52 14.51
N ASP A 192 24.60 43.60 15.80
CA ASP A 192 23.44 42.94 16.41
C ASP A 192 22.14 43.71 16.06
N VAL A 193 21.39 43.22 15.07
CA VAL A 193 20.13 43.85 14.60
C VAL A 193 18.91 43.39 15.41
N ASP A 194 19.07 42.42 16.34
CA ASP A 194 17.95 41.85 17.12
C ASP A 194 17.71 42.55 18.48
N GLY A 195 18.45 43.61 18.78
CA GLY A 195 18.51 44.22 20.11
C GLY A 195 17.39 45.20 20.52
N VAL A 196 16.34 45.44 19.73
CA VAL A 196 15.28 46.40 20.13
C VAL A 196 13.89 45.97 19.65
N ARG A 197 13.20 45.12 20.43
CA ARG A 197 11.74 44.95 20.33
C ARG A 197 11.02 45.96 21.23
N LEU A 198 10.89 47.20 20.74
CA LEU A 198 9.93 48.17 21.31
C LEU A 198 8.52 47.81 20.84
N SER A 199 7.52 47.96 21.72
CA SER A 199 6.11 47.83 21.33
C SER A 199 5.75 48.90 20.29
N ARG A 200 4.63 48.73 19.58
CA ARG A 200 4.19 49.75 18.61
C ARG A 200 3.91 51.08 19.31
N GLU A 201 3.33 51.07 20.50
CA GLU A 201 3.05 52.30 21.26
C GLU A 201 4.33 53.02 21.68
N GLU A 202 5.34 52.27 22.14
CA GLU A 202 6.64 52.85 22.51
C GLU A 202 7.34 53.45 21.29
N ARG A 203 7.25 52.80 20.12
CA ARG A 203 7.83 53.32 18.88
C ARG A 203 7.19 54.66 18.49
N ASP A 204 5.86 54.75 18.51
CA ASP A 204 5.16 55.98 18.13
C ASP A 204 5.47 57.13 19.08
N GLN A 205 5.66 56.84 20.37
CA GLN A 205 6.06 57.84 21.35
C GLN A 205 7.49 58.33 21.15
N HIS A 206 8.42 57.45 20.79
CA HIS A 206 9.79 57.84 20.45
C HIS A 206 9.86 58.69 19.17
N ILE A 207 9.02 58.43 18.17
CA ILE A 207 8.90 59.26 16.95
C ILE A 207 8.35 60.64 17.30
N LYS A 208 7.26 60.70 18.07
CA LYS A 208 6.62 61.95 18.47
C LYS A 208 7.56 62.85 19.29
N GLU A 209 8.42 62.25 20.09
CA GLU A 209 9.34 62.97 20.97
C GLU A 209 10.75 63.15 20.41
N GLY A 210 11.02 62.66 19.19
CA GLY A 210 12.31 62.80 18.51
C GLY A 210 13.46 62.06 19.20
N ARG A 211 13.18 60.90 19.80
CA ARG A 211 14.16 60.11 20.55
C ARG A 211 14.70 58.94 19.75
N CYS A 212 15.99 58.65 19.91
CA CYS A 212 16.59 57.43 19.38
C CYS A 212 15.93 56.17 19.98
N PHE A 213 15.65 55.18 19.13
CA PHE A 213 15.02 53.91 19.55
C PHE A 213 15.96 53.01 20.35
N SER A 214 17.27 53.14 20.15
CA SER A 214 18.26 52.32 20.84
C SER A 214 18.68 52.94 22.18
N CYS A 215 19.10 54.21 22.20
CA CYS A 215 19.62 54.86 23.41
C CYS A 215 18.62 55.77 24.14
N ARG A 216 17.40 55.94 23.64
CA ARG A 216 16.29 56.69 24.25
C ARG A 216 16.58 58.17 24.56
N ASN A 217 17.63 58.76 23.98
CA ASN A 217 17.95 60.18 24.10
C ASN A 217 17.42 61.00 22.91
N LYS A 218 17.17 62.29 23.11
CA LYS A 218 16.82 63.24 22.03
C LYS A 218 18.10 63.72 21.35
N GLY A 219 18.08 63.72 20.02
CA GLY A 219 19.12 64.32 19.17
C GLY A 219 18.94 65.82 19.05
#